data_AF-A0AB74K245-F1
#
_entry.id   AF-A0AB74K245-F1
#
_cell.length_a   1.000
_cell.length_b   1.000
_cell.length_c   1.000
_cell.angle_alpha   90.00
_cell.angle_beta   90.00
_cell.angle_gamma   90.00
#
_symmetry.space_group_name_H-M   'P 1'
#
loop_
_entity.id
_entity.type
_entity.pdbx_description
1 polymer ?
#
loop_
_entity_poly.entity_id
_entity_poly.type
_entity_poly.pdbx_seq_one_letter_code
_entity_poly.pdbx_strand_id
1 'polypeptide(L)'
;MPYTLINLLDLIEIGGQSTCVGSKSGGKERCGNHNLVTDVEKADLILLMMGSGASRKLVRQIDGVVKKWTEHTASTSMFEDTKSSKIPRIWYQTVENLKAELQQAQSLYSSAKTEAQKLKVSLEDARLQGQKAQELAQNTQTEVQRLLTENKNLETSLAQISQERRVSNLEISKLETQVETLLQAKVELSESNIYLRTECTSAEEQVKTILLQFATMEDVNSKLREDLEKTQQANLDLDDTVSNLKSGIQDWKNKSIDFEWQVASLEKRLDVSTTSKDSLRGKLTDLRAKFEASKATEKKLTETNAKLNLRTRELEKFQREIQLVECEDKRDETAMKAEVSEEAQSASTSWQCAVM
;
A
#
# COMPACT_ATOMS: atom_id res chain seq x y z
N MET A 1 -77.48 49.08 78.81
CA MET A 1 -78.84 48.54 78.58
C MET A 1 -79.47 49.28 77.41
N PRO A 2 -80.44 48.71 76.69
CA PRO A 2 -80.95 47.33 76.77
C PRO A 2 -80.52 46.46 75.56
N TYR A 3 -80.99 45.21 75.53
CA TYR A 3 -80.96 44.34 74.36
C TYR A 3 -82.25 44.54 73.53
N THR A 4 -82.21 44.19 72.25
CA THR A 4 -83.39 43.82 71.46
C THR A 4 -83.11 42.51 70.73
N LEU A 5 -84.01 41.53 70.90
CA LEU A 5 -83.95 40.25 70.18
C LEU A 5 -84.40 40.46 68.72
N ILE A 6 -83.70 39.81 67.79
CA ILE A 6 -84.22 39.44 66.47
C ILE A 6 -83.99 37.92 66.34
N ASN A 7 -84.94 37.22 65.71
CA ASN A 7 -84.98 35.76 65.73
C ASN A 7 -83.82 35.14 64.95
N LEU A 8 -83.17 34.14 65.56
CA LEU A 8 -82.04 33.40 64.99
C LEU A 8 -82.47 32.09 64.27
N LEU A 9 -83.75 31.99 63.87
CA LEU A 9 -84.32 30.80 63.24
C LEU A 9 -84.23 30.82 61.70
N ASP A 10 -84.11 31.99 61.07
CA ASP A 10 -84.11 32.16 59.61
C ASP A 10 -82.71 32.00 58.96
N LEU A 11 -81.76 31.40 59.69
CA LEU A 11 -80.34 31.29 59.28
C LEU A 11 -79.83 29.84 59.10
N ILE A 12 -80.72 28.84 59.15
CA ILE A 12 -80.38 27.43 58.91
C ILE A 12 -81.16 26.86 57.70
N GLU A 13 -81.36 27.69 56.66
CA GLU A 13 -81.96 27.24 55.38
C GLU A 13 -81.30 27.88 54.14
N ILE A 14 -79.96 27.79 54.03
CA ILE A 14 -79.19 28.00 52.79
C ILE A 14 -77.85 27.23 52.90
N GLY A 15 -77.35 26.69 51.79
CA GLY A 15 -75.91 26.39 51.62
C GLY A 15 -75.47 24.92 51.47
N GLY A 16 -76.36 23.94 51.62
CA GLY A 16 -76.02 22.50 51.53
C GLY A 16 -75.81 21.94 50.11
N GLN A 17 -74.93 22.53 49.29
CA GLN A 17 -74.66 22.01 47.93
C GLN A 17 -73.81 20.73 47.98
N SER A 18 -74.42 19.59 47.60
CA SER A 18 -73.72 18.32 47.45
C SER A 18 -73.11 18.17 46.05
N THR A 19 -71.78 18.12 45.96
CA THR A 19 -71.05 17.89 44.70
C THR A 19 -70.75 16.40 44.49
N CYS A 20 -71.64 15.70 43.79
CA CYS A 20 -71.42 14.30 43.42
C CYS A 20 -70.36 14.17 42.30
N VAL A 21 -69.14 13.73 42.64
CA VAL A 21 -68.10 13.37 41.66
C VAL A 21 -68.17 11.87 41.38
N GLY A 22 -69.00 11.48 40.40
CA GLY A 22 -69.24 10.07 40.07
C GLY A 22 -68.07 9.42 39.34
N SER A 23 -67.64 8.24 39.80
CA SER A 23 -66.77 7.32 39.06
C SER A 23 -67.49 6.00 38.81
N LYS A 24 -67.69 5.63 37.55
CA LYS A 24 -68.44 4.42 37.17
C LYS A 24 -67.63 3.14 37.38
N SER A 25 -67.97 2.36 38.41
CA SER A 25 -67.87 0.90 38.39
C SER A 25 -69.11 0.29 39.05
N GLY A 26 -69.49 -0.94 38.67
CA GLY A 26 -70.81 -1.48 38.95
C GLY A 26 -71.02 -1.94 40.39
N GLY A 27 -71.64 -1.12 41.24
CA GLY A 27 -72.11 -1.48 42.58
C GLY A 27 -73.34 -0.67 42.99
N LYS A 28 -74.23 -1.25 43.80
CA LYS A 28 -75.42 -0.54 44.31
C LYS A 28 -75.02 0.46 45.40
N GLU A 29 -74.92 1.73 45.05
CA GLU A 29 -74.85 2.80 46.04
C GLU A 29 -76.13 2.85 46.88
N ARG A 30 -75.97 2.94 48.20
CA ARG A 30 -77.03 3.31 49.16
C ARG A 30 -76.57 4.57 49.88
N CYS A 31 -77.08 5.73 49.46
CA CYS A 31 -76.89 6.97 50.20
C CYS A 31 -77.66 6.91 51.53
N GLY A 32 -76.98 6.54 52.61
CA GLY A 32 -77.53 6.59 53.97
C GLY A 32 -77.52 8.01 54.51
N ASN A 33 -78.61 8.77 54.32
CA ASN A 33 -78.79 10.05 55.00
C ASN A 33 -78.95 9.81 56.51
N HIS A 34 -77.95 10.18 57.30
CA HIS A 34 -77.97 10.13 58.75
C HIS A 34 -77.71 11.53 59.33
N ASN A 35 -78.78 12.32 59.47
CA ASN A 35 -78.78 13.60 60.18
C ASN A 35 -78.57 13.38 61.69
N LEU A 36 -77.32 13.13 62.10
CA LEU A 36 -76.95 12.82 63.49
C LEU A 36 -76.97 14.01 64.46
N VAL A 37 -77.42 15.19 64.02
CA VAL A 37 -77.44 16.43 64.81
C VAL A 37 -78.75 16.62 65.59
N THR A 38 -79.89 16.15 65.06
CA THR A 38 -81.21 16.64 65.51
C THR A 38 -81.76 16.02 66.80
N ASP A 39 -81.12 14.99 67.37
CA ASP A 39 -81.71 14.23 68.49
C ASP A 39 -80.98 14.43 69.83
N VAL A 40 -79.69 14.83 69.81
CA VAL A 40 -78.95 15.21 71.02
C VAL A 40 -79.52 16.49 71.63
N GLU A 41 -79.82 17.49 70.80
CA GLU A 41 -80.38 18.77 71.24
C GLU A 41 -81.79 18.61 71.84
N LYS A 42 -82.62 17.72 71.27
CA LYS A 42 -83.94 17.38 71.83
C LYS A 42 -83.83 16.71 73.20
N ALA A 43 -82.84 15.84 73.39
CA ALA A 43 -82.61 15.18 74.67
C ALA A 43 -82.15 16.17 75.76
N ASP A 44 -81.20 17.06 75.46
CA ASP A 44 -80.75 18.11 76.40
C ASP A 44 -81.89 19.12 76.70
N LEU A 45 -82.79 19.41 75.74
CA LEU A 45 -83.98 20.27 75.98
C LEU A 45 -84.97 19.63 76.99
N ILE A 46 -85.22 18.33 76.86
CA ILE A 46 -86.08 17.57 77.78
C ILE A 46 -85.45 17.48 79.17
N LEU A 47 -84.13 17.27 79.24
CA LEU A 47 -83.37 17.29 80.50
C LEU A 47 -83.38 18.68 81.17
N LEU A 48 -83.30 19.78 80.41
CA LEU A 48 -83.44 21.13 80.96
C LEU A 48 -84.82 21.37 81.58
N MET A 49 -85.90 20.96 80.90
CA MET A 49 -87.26 21.16 81.39
C MET A 49 -87.57 20.35 82.66
N MET A 50 -86.99 19.15 82.81
CA MET A 50 -87.12 18.35 84.04
C MET A 50 -86.15 18.77 85.16
N GLY A 51 -85.05 19.45 84.84
CA GLY A 51 -83.84 19.45 85.68
C GLY A 51 -83.78 20.35 86.91
N SER A 52 -84.66 21.35 87.08
CA SER A 52 -84.40 22.45 88.05
C SER A 52 -85.58 22.93 88.93
N GLY A 53 -86.81 22.96 88.41
CA GLY A 53 -87.95 23.65 89.04
C GLY A 53 -88.94 22.76 89.78
N ALA A 54 -89.55 21.80 89.08
CA ALA A 54 -90.75 21.08 89.54
C ALA A 54 -90.55 20.32 90.86
N SER A 55 -89.54 19.46 90.95
CA SER A 55 -89.35 18.53 92.07
C SER A 55 -89.12 19.26 93.41
N ARG A 56 -88.38 20.37 93.41
CA ARG A 56 -88.17 21.19 94.62
C ARG A 56 -89.42 21.97 95.04
N LYS A 57 -90.30 22.32 94.09
CA LYS A 57 -91.59 22.96 94.38
C LYS A 57 -92.57 21.95 94.98
N LEU A 58 -92.64 20.75 94.41
CA LEU A 58 -93.49 19.66 94.89
C LEU A 58 -93.09 19.19 96.30
N VAL A 59 -91.78 18.94 96.55
CA VAL A 59 -91.29 18.56 97.89
C VAL A 59 -91.61 19.62 98.94
N ARG A 60 -91.40 20.91 98.63
CA ARG A 60 -91.75 22.01 99.55
C ARG A 60 -93.26 22.16 99.79
N GLN A 61 -94.10 21.82 98.80
CA GLN A 61 -95.55 21.78 99.00
C GLN A 61 -95.96 20.59 99.88
N ILE A 62 -95.32 19.43 99.73
CA ILE A 62 -95.56 18.26 100.58
C ILE A 62 -95.13 18.55 102.03
N ASP A 63 -93.92 19.06 102.27
CA ASP A 63 -93.47 19.50 103.61
C ASP A 63 -94.43 20.55 104.22
N GLY A 64 -94.87 21.53 103.43
CA GLY A 64 -95.80 22.57 103.87
C GLY A 64 -97.19 22.04 104.23
N VAL A 65 -97.66 21.00 103.54
CA VAL A 65 -98.92 20.30 103.87
C VAL A 65 -98.74 19.43 105.11
N VAL A 66 -97.68 18.62 105.19
CA VAL A 66 -97.39 17.75 106.34
C VAL A 66 -97.24 18.58 107.62
N LYS A 67 -96.52 19.71 107.57
CA LYS A 67 -96.34 20.58 108.74
C LYS A 67 -97.65 21.24 109.19
N LYS A 68 -98.47 21.74 108.25
CA LYS A 68 -99.80 22.26 108.61
C LYS A 68 -100.71 21.19 109.21
N TRP A 69 -100.58 19.93 108.77
CA TRP A 69 -101.41 18.84 109.28
C TRP A 69 -100.98 18.39 110.68
N THR A 70 -99.67 18.30 110.96
CA THR A 70 -99.18 18.00 112.32
C THR A 70 -99.54 19.10 113.32
N GLU A 71 -99.42 20.37 112.93
CA GLU A 71 -99.90 21.52 113.73
C GLU A 71 -101.42 21.41 114.01
N HIS A 72 -102.23 21.04 113.00
CA HIS A 72 -103.68 20.90 113.18
C HIS A 72 -104.09 19.69 114.06
N THR A 73 -103.33 18.60 114.03
CA THR A 73 -103.56 17.46 114.95
C THR A 73 -103.13 17.75 116.39
N ALA A 74 -102.14 18.62 116.61
CA ALA A 74 -101.65 18.95 117.94
C ALA A 74 -102.65 19.80 118.76
N SER A 75 -103.56 20.54 118.11
CA SER A 75 -104.55 21.40 118.77
C SER A 75 -105.97 20.80 118.88
N THR A 76 -106.20 19.56 118.43
CA THR A 76 -107.55 18.96 118.38
C THR A 76 -107.72 17.83 119.40
N SER A 77 -107.98 18.19 120.66
CA SER A 77 -108.26 17.27 121.76
C SER A 77 -109.66 16.63 121.66
N MET A 78 -109.86 15.70 120.71
CA MET A 78 -111.16 15.03 120.53
C MET A 78 -111.11 13.62 119.89
N PHE A 79 -110.06 12.82 120.13
CA PHE A 79 -110.00 11.40 119.74
C PHE A 79 -109.26 10.52 120.76
N GLU A 80 -109.74 10.51 122.00
CA GLU A 80 -109.61 9.32 122.84
C GLU A 80 -110.76 8.34 122.50
N ASP A 81 -110.51 7.04 122.74
CA ASP A 81 -111.37 5.90 122.42
C ASP A 81 -112.00 5.82 121.01
N THR A 82 -111.23 5.24 120.07
CA THR A 82 -111.79 4.25 119.14
C THR A 82 -110.73 3.26 118.64
N LYS A 83 -110.51 2.16 119.38
CA LYS A 83 -109.58 1.07 119.00
C LYS A 83 -110.02 0.23 117.78
N SER A 84 -111.05 0.65 117.04
CA SER A 84 -111.61 -0.07 115.89
C SER A 84 -111.98 0.87 114.73
N SER A 85 -110.98 1.58 114.19
CA SER A 85 -111.10 2.24 112.88
C SER A 85 -109.96 1.81 111.97
N LYS A 86 -110.29 1.21 110.82
CA LYS A 86 -109.30 0.86 109.79
C LYS A 86 -108.77 2.10 109.05
N ILE A 87 -109.52 3.21 109.05
CA ILE A 87 -109.25 4.37 108.19
C ILE A 87 -107.90 5.05 108.54
N PRO A 88 -107.58 5.39 109.80
CA PRO A 88 -106.27 5.96 110.14
C PRO A 88 -105.10 5.03 109.80
N ARG A 89 -105.24 3.71 110.04
CA ARG A 89 -104.19 2.73 109.69
C ARG A 89 -103.96 2.63 108.18
N ILE A 90 -105.03 2.61 107.38
CA ILE A 90 -104.93 2.61 105.91
C ILE A 90 -104.27 3.91 105.42
N TRP A 91 -104.63 5.06 106.00
CA TRP A 91 -104.07 6.35 105.60
C TRP A 91 -102.58 6.46 105.94
N TYR A 92 -102.18 6.07 107.16
CA TYR A 92 -100.76 5.98 107.53
C TYR A 92 -99.98 5.00 106.66
N GLN A 93 -100.55 3.83 106.34
CA GLN A 93 -99.90 2.87 105.43
C GLN A 93 -99.75 3.46 104.02
N THR A 94 -100.74 4.20 103.53
CA THR A 94 -100.67 4.86 102.21
C THR A 94 -99.59 5.96 102.20
N VAL A 95 -99.47 6.75 103.28
CA VAL A 95 -98.42 7.77 103.41
C VAL A 95 -97.02 7.16 103.50
N GLU A 96 -96.82 6.10 104.28
CA GLU A 96 -95.51 5.43 104.34
C GLU A 96 -95.18 4.66 103.04
N ASN A 97 -96.17 4.10 102.33
CA ASN A 97 -95.99 3.55 100.99
C ASN A 97 -95.56 4.65 100.00
N LEU A 98 -96.28 5.77 99.91
CA LEU A 98 -95.94 6.90 99.04
C LEU A 98 -94.56 7.50 99.35
N LYS A 99 -94.15 7.48 100.62
CA LYS A 99 -92.82 7.89 101.08
C LYS A 99 -91.73 6.92 100.65
N ALA A 100 -91.98 5.61 100.72
CA ALA A 100 -91.09 4.59 100.19
C ALA A 100 -90.97 4.67 98.65
N GLU A 101 -92.09 4.84 97.94
CA GLU A 101 -92.14 5.08 96.49
C GLU A 101 -91.39 6.37 96.11
N LEU A 102 -91.53 7.45 96.89
CA LEU A 102 -90.78 8.70 96.67
C LEU A 102 -89.27 8.51 96.89
N GLN A 103 -88.87 7.74 97.91
CA GLN A 103 -87.45 7.39 98.13
C GLN A 103 -86.89 6.49 97.02
N GLN A 104 -87.69 5.55 96.50
CA GLN A 104 -87.34 4.72 95.35
C GLN A 104 -87.24 5.55 94.07
N ALA A 105 -88.15 6.50 93.84
CA ALA A 105 -88.09 7.43 92.72
C ALA A 105 -86.86 8.35 92.81
N GLN A 106 -86.48 8.80 94.02
CA GLN A 106 -85.27 9.59 94.26
C GLN A 106 -83.98 8.79 94.04
N SER A 107 -83.93 7.51 94.43
CA SER A 107 -82.76 6.66 94.19
C SER A 107 -82.62 6.30 92.71
N LEU A 108 -83.72 5.96 92.03
CA LEU A 108 -83.77 5.74 90.58
C LEU A 108 -83.37 7.01 89.81
N TYR A 109 -83.88 8.19 90.17
CA TYR A 109 -83.47 9.47 89.56
C TYR A 109 -81.98 9.76 89.79
N SER A 110 -81.46 9.46 90.98
CA SER A 110 -80.03 9.63 91.28
C SER A 110 -79.16 8.70 90.46
N SER A 111 -79.58 7.44 90.27
CA SER A 111 -78.91 6.46 89.40
C SER A 111 -78.99 6.83 87.92
N ALA A 112 -80.15 7.29 87.45
CA ALA A 112 -80.32 7.75 86.06
C ALA A 112 -79.46 8.99 85.78
N LYS A 113 -79.32 9.89 86.76
CA LYS A 113 -78.44 11.06 86.66
C LYS A 113 -76.96 10.68 86.61
N THR A 114 -76.50 9.73 87.43
CA THR A 114 -75.10 9.27 87.35
C THR A 114 -74.82 8.51 86.06
N GLU A 115 -75.77 7.72 85.55
CA GLU A 115 -75.61 7.03 84.26
C GLU A 115 -75.60 8.01 83.09
N ALA A 116 -76.50 9.00 83.07
CA ALA A 116 -76.48 10.08 82.08
C ALA A 116 -75.14 10.86 82.09
N GLN A 117 -74.55 11.08 83.28
CA GLN A 117 -73.23 11.71 83.40
C GLN A 117 -72.12 10.83 82.80
N LYS A 118 -72.13 9.50 83.04
CA LYS A 118 -71.19 8.57 82.39
C LYS A 118 -71.36 8.54 80.88
N LEU A 119 -72.61 8.44 80.39
CA LEU A 119 -72.93 8.40 78.97
C LEU A 119 -72.47 9.70 78.27
N LYS A 120 -72.60 10.86 78.92
CA LYS A 120 -72.08 12.13 78.39
C LYS A 120 -70.54 12.14 78.27
N VAL A 121 -69.82 11.56 79.23
CA VAL A 121 -68.35 11.39 79.13
C VAL A 121 -67.98 10.39 78.04
N SER A 122 -68.67 9.25 77.94
CA SER A 122 -68.42 8.24 76.91
C SER A 122 -68.75 8.73 75.50
N LEU A 123 -69.76 9.59 75.35
CA LEU A 123 -70.11 10.23 74.08
C LEU A 123 -69.03 11.23 73.64
N GLU A 124 -68.48 12.01 74.58
CA GLU A 124 -67.44 12.99 74.28
C GLU A 124 -66.09 12.30 73.96
N ASP A 125 -65.74 11.21 74.64
CA ASP A 125 -64.57 10.41 74.24
C ASP A 125 -64.76 9.75 72.86
N ALA A 126 -65.95 9.17 72.58
CA ALA A 126 -66.27 8.66 71.25
C ALA A 126 -66.21 9.75 70.16
N ARG A 127 -66.62 10.98 70.48
CA ARG A 127 -66.50 12.16 69.60
C ARG A 127 -65.04 12.50 69.32
N LEU A 128 -64.19 12.52 70.36
CA LEU A 128 -62.74 12.76 70.24
C LEU A 128 -62.01 11.64 69.47
N GLN A 129 -62.40 10.38 69.66
CA GLN A 129 -61.88 9.26 68.88
C GLN A 129 -62.31 9.36 67.41
N GLY A 130 -63.57 9.73 67.14
CA GLY A 130 -64.07 9.98 65.79
C GLY A 130 -63.32 11.11 65.07
N GLN A 131 -63.04 12.22 65.76
CA GLN A 131 -62.22 13.31 65.22
C GLN A 131 -60.79 12.86 64.86
N LYS A 132 -60.13 12.11 65.75
CA LYS A 132 -58.79 11.54 65.48
C LYS A 132 -58.80 10.57 64.29
N ALA A 133 -59.82 9.74 64.16
CA ALA A 133 -59.97 8.84 63.03
C ALA A 133 -60.19 9.59 61.70
N GLN A 134 -60.95 10.69 61.72
CA GLN A 134 -61.15 11.56 60.57
C GLN A 134 -59.86 12.27 60.14
N GLU A 135 -59.09 12.81 61.10
CA GLU A 135 -57.79 13.44 60.84
C GLU A 135 -56.78 12.42 60.26
N LEU A 136 -56.70 11.21 60.83
CA LEU A 136 -55.86 10.12 60.32
C LEU A 136 -56.23 9.74 58.88
N ALA A 137 -57.53 9.68 58.57
CA ALA A 137 -58.02 9.38 57.22
C ALA A 137 -57.64 10.49 56.22
N GLN A 138 -57.76 11.77 56.59
CA GLN A 138 -57.37 12.91 55.75
C GLN A 138 -55.85 12.94 55.49
N ASN A 139 -55.04 12.68 56.51
CA ASN A 139 -53.58 12.56 56.38
C ASN A 139 -53.19 11.39 55.47
N THR A 140 -53.85 10.23 55.64
CA THR A 140 -53.61 9.04 54.81
C THR A 140 -54.03 9.26 53.35
N GLN A 141 -55.16 9.93 53.12
CA GLN A 141 -55.61 10.31 51.77
C GLN A 141 -54.61 11.25 51.08
N THR A 142 -54.03 12.19 51.83
CA THR A 142 -53.02 13.13 51.33
C THR A 142 -51.72 12.40 50.96
N GLU A 143 -51.27 11.47 51.80
CA GLU A 143 -50.06 10.67 51.54
C GLU A 143 -50.25 9.70 50.35
N VAL A 144 -51.44 9.10 50.20
CA VAL A 144 -51.78 8.28 49.01
C VAL A 144 -51.76 9.12 47.74
N GLN A 145 -52.27 10.36 47.75
CA GLN A 145 -52.15 11.29 46.61
C GLN A 145 -50.68 11.60 46.29
N ARG A 146 -49.86 11.88 47.31
CA ARG A 146 -48.41 12.13 47.16
C ARG A 146 -47.71 10.94 46.48
N LEU A 147 -47.88 9.74 47.01
CA LEU A 147 -47.28 8.51 46.47
C LEU A 147 -47.79 8.17 45.05
N LEU A 148 -49.05 8.47 44.73
CA LEU A 148 -49.59 8.32 43.37
C LEU A 148 -48.95 9.29 42.37
N THR A 149 -48.58 10.52 42.79
CA THR A 149 -47.81 11.43 41.93
C THR A 149 -46.34 11.01 41.80
N GLU A 150 -45.74 10.52 42.88
CA GLU A 150 -44.36 10.04 42.90
C GLU A 150 -44.16 8.82 41.96
N ASN A 151 -45.07 7.84 42.03
CA ASN A 151 -45.05 6.69 41.12
C ASN A 151 -45.14 7.09 39.64
N LYS A 152 -46.02 8.01 39.26
CA LYS A 152 -46.13 8.48 37.86
C LYS A 152 -44.85 9.16 37.35
N ASN A 153 -44.16 9.89 38.22
CA ASN A 153 -42.89 10.52 37.89
C ASN A 153 -41.78 9.46 37.72
N LEU A 154 -41.78 8.41 38.56
CA LEU A 154 -40.86 7.28 38.45
C LEU A 154 -41.12 6.43 37.20
N GLU A 155 -42.39 6.15 36.85
CA GLU A 155 -42.79 5.48 35.60
C GLU A 155 -42.29 6.24 34.37
N THR A 156 -42.47 7.57 34.36
CA THR A 156 -42.00 8.46 33.28
C THR A 156 -40.47 8.43 33.17
N SER A 157 -39.76 8.48 34.30
CA SER A 157 -38.29 8.43 34.35
C SER A 157 -37.75 7.08 33.88
N LEU A 158 -38.41 5.97 34.25
CA LEU A 158 -38.08 4.62 33.81
C LEU A 158 -38.25 4.47 32.29
N ALA A 159 -39.33 5.02 31.73
CA ALA A 159 -39.56 5.03 30.29
C ALA A 159 -38.49 5.82 29.52
N GLN A 160 -38.06 6.97 30.04
CA GLN A 160 -36.96 7.75 29.49
C GLN A 160 -35.63 6.97 29.50
N ILE A 161 -35.23 6.42 30.66
CA ILE A 161 -33.98 5.64 30.80
C ILE A 161 -33.98 4.41 29.87
N SER A 162 -35.15 3.78 29.67
CA SER A 162 -35.32 2.66 28.74
C SER A 162 -35.08 3.09 27.28
N GLN A 163 -35.62 4.23 26.87
CA GLN A 163 -35.41 4.79 25.53
C GLN A 163 -33.96 5.26 25.32
N GLU A 164 -33.34 5.91 26.30
CA GLU A 164 -31.94 6.32 26.26
C GLU A 164 -31.00 5.12 26.11
N ARG A 165 -31.23 4.04 26.86
CA ARG A 165 -30.52 2.76 26.68
C ARG A 165 -30.71 2.21 25.27
N ARG A 166 -31.93 2.26 24.72
CA ARG A 166 -32.22 1.76 23.36
C ARG A 166 -31.51 2.58 22.28
N VAL A 167 -31.34 3.90 22.46
CA VAL A 167 -30.56 4.76 21.56
C VAL A 167 -29.06 4.45 21.70
N SER A 168 -28.53 4.40 22.93
CA SER A 168 -27.12 4.08 23.18
C SER A 168 -26.72 2.72 22.60
N ASN A 169 -27.55 1.68 22.75
CA ASN A 169 -27.31 0.37 22.13
C ASN A 169 -27.25 0.43 20.59
N LEU A 170 -28.02 1.30 19.94
CA LEU A 170 -28.00 1.49 18.49
C LEU A 170 -26.73 2.23 18.04
N GLU A 171 -26.26 3.19 18.83
CA GLU A 171 -24.99 3.89 18.59
C GLU A 171 -23.78 2.97 18.80
N ILE A 172 -23.80 2.11 19.82
CA ILE A 172 -22.79 1.06 20.03
C ILE A 172 -22.74 0.13 18.81
N SER A 173 -23.87 -0.42 18.36
CA SER A 173 -23.91 -1.30 17.18
C SER A 173 -23.43 -0.62 15.89
N LYS A 174 -23.70 0.68 15.74
CA LYS A 174 -23.15 1.49 14.63
C LYS A 174 -21.62 1.64 14.75
N LEU A 175 -21.08 1.85 15.96
CA LEU A 175 -19.64 1.95 16.18
C LEU A 175 -18.94 0.59 15.96
N GLU A 176 -19.56 -0.52 16.37
CA GLU A 176 -19.05 -1.88 16.14
C GLU A 176 -18.88 -2.16 14.62
N THR A 177 -19.92 -1.89 13.81
CA THR A 177 -19.84 -2.06 12.34
C THR A 177 -18.81 -1.12 11.68
N GLN A 178 -18.61 0.08 12.22
CA GLN A 178 -17.55 0.99 11.75
C GLN A 178 -16.15 0.48 12.10
N VAL A 179 -15.94 -0.07 13.31
CA VAL A 179 -14.68 -0.68 13.72
C VAL A 179 -14.37 -1.92 12.86
N GLU A 180 -15.36 -2.77 12.60
CA GLU A 180 -15.20 -3.93 11.73
C GLU A 180 -14.83 -3.54 10.29
N THR A 181 -15.50 -2.53 9.73
CA THR A 181 -15.17 -1.95 8.40
C THR A 181 -13.74 -1.40 8.36
N LEU A 182 -13.29 -0.71 9.41
CA LEU A 182 -11.93 -0.15 9.49
C LEU A 182 -10.86 -1.25 9.68
N LEU A 183 -11.19 -2.34 10.38
CA LEU A 183 -10.32 -3.51 10.51
C LEU A 183 -10.14 -4.22 9.17
N GLN A 184 -11.23 -4.40 8.40
CA GLN A 184 -11.18 -4.99 7.07
C GLN A 184 -10.34 -4.14 6.10
N ALA A 185 -10.60 -2.83 6.02
CA ALA A 185 -9.81 -1.92 5.18
C ALA A 185 -8.32 -1.88 5.58
N LYS A 186 -8.00 -2.06 6.88
CA LYS A 186 -6.61 -2.18 7.35
C LYS A 186 -5.94 -3.48 6.87
N VAL A 187 -6.67 -4.60 6.80
CA VAL A 187 -6.15 -5.87 6.24
C VAL A 187 -5.84 -5.69 4.76
N GLU A 188 -6.79 -5.19 3.97
CA GLU A 188 -6.64 -4.94 2.53
C GLU A 188 -5.44 -4.01 2.21
N LEU A 189 -5.29 -2.93 2.98
CA LEU A 189 -4.12 -2.03 2.88
C LEU A 189 -2.80 -2.72 3.24
N SER A 190 -2.80 -3.68 4.18
CA SER A 190 -1.61 -4.43 4.56
C SER A 190 -1.21 -5.46 3.49
N GLU A 191 -2.18 -6.14 2.88
CA GLU A 191 -1.96 -7.07 1.77
C GLU A 191 -1.45 -6.32 0.53
N SER A 192 -2.06 -5.18 0.20
CA SER A 192 -1.58 -4.28 -0.86
C SER A 192 -0.15 -3.78 -0.60
N ASN A 193 0.21 -3.44 0.65
CA ASN A 193 1.56 -3.03 0.99
C ASN A 193 2.58 -4.17 0.86
N ILE A 194 2.20 -5.41 1.17
CA ILE A 194 3.05 -6.60 0.96
C ILE A 194 3.26 -6.84 -0.55
N TYR A 195 2.20 -6.78 -1.35
CA TYR A 195 2.27 -6.93 -2.80
C TYR A 195 3.23 -5.89 -3.44
N LEU A 196 3.04 -4.61 -3.13
CA LEU A 196 3.89 -3.53 -3.67
C LEU A 196 5.36 -3.67 -3.25
N ARG A 197 5.66 -4.17 -2.04
CA ARG A 197 7.04 -4.50 -1.66
C ARG A 197 7.63 -5.60 -2.53
N THR A 198 6.87 -6.65 -2.82
CA THR A 198 7.35 -7.76 -3.66
C THR A 198 7.58 -7.33 -5.11
N GLU A 199 6.76 -6.43 -5.67
CA GLU A 199 7.01 -5.82 -6.98
C GLU A 199 8.26 -4.93 -6.96
N CYS A 200 8.45 -4.07 -5.95
CA CYS A 200 9.67 -3.27 -5.81
C CYS A 200 10.93 -4.13 -5.77
N THR A 201 10.98 -5.19 -4.95
CA THR A 201 12.14 -6.09 -4.91
C THR A 201 12.36 -6.83 -6.24
N SER A 202 11.28 -7.19 -6.96
CA SER A 202 11.42 -7.77 -8.31
C SER A 202 12.00 -6.77 -9.32
N ALA A 203 11.55 -5.51 -9.27
CA ALA A 203 12.06 -4.44 -10.13
C ALA A 203 13.52 -4.09 -9.82
N GLU A 204 13.92 -4.09 -8.55
CA GLU A 204 15.32 -3.93 -8.13
C GLU A 204 16.21 -5.04 -8.71
N GLU A 205 15.77 -6.30 -8.70
CA GLU A 205 16.51 -7.42 -9.28
C GLU A 205 16.62 -7.36 -10.81
N GLN A 206 15.56 -6.88 -11.48
CA GLN A 206 15.59 -6.59 -12.92
C GLN A 206 16.57 -5.46 -13.25
N VAL A 207 16.61 -4.37 -12.45
CA VAL A 207 17.57 -3.27 -12.63
C VAL A 207 19.02 -3.75 -12.43
N LYS A 208 19.31 -4.57 -11.42
CA LYS A 208 20.63 -5.21 -11.25
C LYS A 208 21.03 -6.03 -12.49
N THR A 209 20.09 -6.80 -13.03
CA THR A 209 20.29 -7.63 -14.23
C THR A 209 20.59 -6.78 -15.46
N ILE A 210 19.85 -5.68 -15.66
CA ILE A 210 20.07 -4.73 -16.76
C ILE A 210 21.44 -4.04 -16.63
N LEU A 211 21.84 -3.61 -15.42
CA LEU A 211 23.15 -3.00 -15.20
C LEU A 211 24.32 -3.95 -15.53
N LEU A 212 24.20 -5.24 -15.18
CA LEU A 212 25.19 -6.26 -15.57
C LEU A 212 25.23 -6.47 -17.09
N GLN A 213 24.09 -6.43 -17.79
CA GLN A 213 24.03 -6.50 -19.25
C GLN A 213 24.69 -5.27 -19.90
N PHE A 214 24.48 -4.06 -19.36
CA PHE A 214 25.15 -2.84 -19.84
C PHE A 214 26.68 -2.91 -19.67
N ALA A 215 27.17 -3.32 -18.49
CA ALA A 215 28.61 -3.48 -18.27
C ALA A 215 29.24 -4.52 -19.21
N THR A 216 28.54 -5.64 -19.47
CA THR A 216 28.97 -6.66 -20.44
C THR A 216 29.01 -6.10 -21.87
N MET A 217 28.03 -5.27 -22.24
CA MET A 217 27.98 -4.61 -23.55
C MET A 217 29.07 -3.55 -23.72
N GLU A 218 29.48 -2.87 -22.64
CA GLU A 218 30.56 -1.87 -22.65
C GLU A 218 31.94 -2.53 -22.84
N ASP A 219 32.18 -3.68 -22.22
CA ASP A 219 33.38 -4.51 -22.47
C ASP A 219 33.43 -5.00 -23.92
N VAL A 220 32.34 -5.57 -24.44
CA VAL A 220 32.26 -6.02 -25.84
C VAL A 220 32.47 -4.88 -26.83
N ASN A 221 31.89 -3.69 -26.60
CA ASN A 221 32.12 -2.51 -27.44
C ASN A 221 33.58 -2.01 -27.36
N SER A 222 34.22 -2.11 -26.19
CA SER A 222 35.64 -1.77 -26.02
C SER A 222 36.53 -2.74 -26.80
N LYS A 223 36.23 -4.03 -26.74
CA LYS A 223 36.94 -5.08 -27.50
C LYS A 223 36.80 -4.90 -29.02
N LEU A 224 35.58 -4.64 -29.49
CA LEU A 224 35.31 -4.38 -30.91
C LEU A 224 36.03 -3.12 -31.43
N ARG A 225 36.25 -2.10 -30.57
CA ARG A 225 37.07 -0.94 -30.92
C ARG A 225 38.55 -1.29 -31.05
N GLU A 226 39.11 -2.01 -30.07
CA GLU A 226 40.50 -2.47 -30.09
C GLU A 226 40.81 -3.31 -31.35
N ASP A 227 39.90 -4.20 -31.74
CA ASP A 227 40.07 -5.05 -32.92
C ASP A 227 39.81 -4.31 -34.25
N LEU A 228 38.98 -3.26 -34.25
CA LEU A 228 38.86 -2.32 -35.38
C LEU A 228 40.14 -1.50 -35.58
N GLU A 229 40.74 -0.97 -34.50
CA GLU A 229 41.99 -0.20 -34.55
C GLU A 229 43.15 -1.06 -35.09
N LYS A 230 43.28 -2.31 -34.65
CA LYS A 230 44.24 -3.28 -35.24
C LYS A 230 43.99 -3.53 -36.73
N THR A 231 42.72 -3.68 -37.13
CA THR A 231 42.36 -3.93 -38.53
C THR A 231 42.69 -2.71 -39.40
N GLN A 232 42.51 -1.49 -38.89
CA GLN A 232 42.90 -0.26 -39.55
C GLN A 232 44.44 -0.17 -39.69
N GLN A 233 45.21 -0.49 -38.65
CA GLN A 233 46.68 -0.51 -38.74
C GLN A 233 47.16 -1.56 -39.75
N ALA A 234 46.63 -2.78 -39.72
CA ALA A 234 47.00 -3.83 -40.66
C ALA A 234 46.70 -3.45 -42.13
N ASN A 235 45.66 -2.66 -42.38
CA ASN A 235 45.38 -2.12 -43.71
C ASN A 235 46.39 -1.05 -44.15
N LEU A 236 46.85 -0.17 -43.22
CA LEU A 236 47.91 0.80 -43.51
C LEU A 236 49.23 0.09 -43.83
N ASP A 237 49.60 -0.92 -43.03
CA ASP A 237 50.79 -1.76 -43.26
C ASP A 237 50.71 -2.44 -44.64
N LEU A 238 49.51 -2.91 -45.04
CA LEU A 238 49.27 -3.49 -46.37
C LEU A 238 49.40 -2.46 -47.49
N ASP A 239 48.83 -1.26 -47.37
CA ASP A 239 48.96 -0.19 -48.37
C ASP A 239 50.42 0.24 -48.57
N ASP A 240 51.24 0.23 -47.50
CA ASP A 240 52.69 0.42 -47.59
C ASP A 240 53.37 -0.74 -48.32
N THR A 241 53.03 -2.00 -48.06
CA THR A 241 53.59 -3.13 -48.84
C THR A 241 53.19 -3.07 -50.31
N VAL A 242 51.94 -2.71 -50.63
CA VAL A 242 51.46 -2.53 -52.01
C VAL A 242 52.19 -1.40 -52.70
N SER A 243 52.46 -0.29 -51.99
CA SER A 243 53.22 0.84 -52.52
C SER A 243 54.68 0.48 -52.81
N ASN A 244 55.32 -0.29 -51.93
CA ASN A 244 56.69 -0.81 -52.12
C ASN A 244 56.79 -1.86 -53.23
N LEU A 245 55.79 -2.72 -53.39
CA LEU A 245 55.71 -3.65 -54.53
C LEU A 245 55.51 -2.89 -55.85
N LYS A 246 54.68 -1.84 -55.85
CA LYS A 246 54.39 -1.00 -57.01
C LYS A 246 55.62 -0.21 -57.50
N SER A 247 56.46 0.30 -56.60
CA SER A 247 57.75 0.93 -56.97
C SER A 247 58.73 -0.12 -57.49
N GLY A 248 58.90 -1.25 -56.80
CA GLY A 248 59.75 -2.35 -57.24
C GLY A 248 59.39 -2.90 -58.64
N ILE A 249 58.10 -2.92 -58.99
CA ILE A 249 57.63 -3.28 -60.34
C ILE A 249 58.06 -2.25 -61.39
N GLN A 250 58.07 -0.95 -61.08
CA GLN A 250 58.60 0.06 -62.02
C GLN A 250 60.12 -0.05 -62.17
N ASP A 251 60.86 -0.31 -61.09
CA ASP A 251 62.30 -0.54 -61.15
C ASP A 251 62.66 -1.76 -62.01
N TRP A 252 61.92 -2.86 -61.87
CA TRP A 252 62.09 -4.04 -62.73
C TRP A 252 61.68 -3.78 -64.18
N LYS A 253 60.63 -2.99 -64.43
CA LYS A 253 60.25 -2.56 -65.78
C LYS A 253 61.33 -1.71 -66.44
N ASN A 254 61.92 -0.78 -65.71
CA ASN A 254 63.03 0.06 -66.19
C ASN A 254 64.27 -0.78 -66.50
N LYS A 255 64.58 -1.79 -65.66
CA LYS A 255 65.65 -2.77 -65.92
C LYS A 255 65.37 -3.66 -67.13
N SER A 256 64.11 -4.07 -67.37
CA SER A 256 63.73 -4.80 -68.59
C SER A 256 64.06 -4.00 -69.85
N ILE A 257 63.67 -2.72 -69.87
CA ILE A 257 63.94 -1.81 -70.99
C ILE A 257 65.46 -1.66 -71.21
N ASP A 258 66.26 -1.50 -70.14
CA ASP A 258 67.72 -1.45 -70.26
C ASP A 258 68.32 -2.77 -70.82
N PHE A 259 67.85 -3.92 -70.34
CA PHE A 259 68.27 -5.22 -70.89
C PHE A 259 67.84 -5.42 -72.35
N GLU A 260 66.66 -4.94 -72.76
CA GLU A 260 66.21 -4.93 -74.16
C GLU A 260 67.15 -4.08 -75.04
N TRP A 261 67.58 -2.91 -74.57
CA TRP A 261 68.61 -2.09 -75.25
C TRP A 261 69.98 -2.80 -75.31
N GLN A 262 70.40 -3.46 -74.23
CA GLN A 262 71.65 -4.24 -74.21
C GLN A 262 71.61 -5.41 -75.20
N VAL A 263 70.49 -6.14 -75.28
CA VAL A 263 70.28 -7.25 -76.24
C VAL A 263 70.33 -6.73 -77.68
N ALA A 264 69.54 -5.71 -78.03
CA ALA A 264 69.54 -5.14 -79.39
C ALA A 264 70.93 -4.59 -79.81
N SER A 265 71.70 -4.07 -78.86
CA SER A 265 73.09 -3.64 -79.08
C SER A 265 74.03 -4.83 -79.35
N LEU A 266 73.85 -5.95 -78.65
CA LEU A 266 74.62 -7.19 -78.86
C LEU A 266 74.24 -7.88 -80.17
N GLU A 267 72.96 -7.94 -80.53
CA GLU A 267 72.48 -8.47 -81.81
C GLU A 267 73.09 -7.69 -83.00
N LYS A 268 73.02 -6.35 -82.96
CA LYS A 268 73.65 -5.51 -83.98
C LYS A 268 75.17 -5.70 -84.09
N ARG A 269 75.86 -5.96 -82.98
CA ARG A 269 77.29 -6.32 -82.97
C ARG A 269 77.54 -7.72 -83.55
N LEU A 270 76.64 -8.68 -83.33
CA LEU A 270 76.70 -10.03 -83.88
C LEU A 270 76.49 -10.02 -85.41
N ASP A 271 75.58 -9.21 -85.93
CA ASP A 271 75.38 -9.02 -87.38
C ASP A 271 76.61 -8.42 -88.06
N VAL A 272 77.21 -7.38 -87.47
CA VAL A 272 78.46 -6.78 -87.96
C VAL A 272 79.62 -7.79 -87.90
N SER A 273 79.68 -8.62 -86.86
CA SER A 273 80.67 -9.71 -86.76
C SER A 273 80.45 -10.79 -87.83
N THR A 274 79.20 -11.17 -88.08
CA THR A 274 78.83 -12.22 -89.06
C THR A 274 79.08 -11.77 -90.49
N THR A 275 78.65 -10.55 -90.85
CA THR A 275 78.93 -9.96 -92.17
C THR A 275 80.43 -9.73 -92.39
N SER A 276 81.19 -9.34 -91.36
CA SER A 276 82.65 -9.26 -91.41
C SER A 276 83.31 -10.64 -91.63
N LYS A 277 82.88 -11.66 -90.88
CA LYS A 277 83.30 -13.05 -91.03
C LYS A 277 83.06 -13.58 -92.44
N ASP A 278 81.93 -13.24 -93.05
CA ASP A 278 81.60 -13.69 -94.42
C ASP A 278 82.30 -12.88 -95.51
N SER A 279 82.59 -11.59 -95.28
CA SER A 279 83.53 -10.82 -96.10
C SER A 279 84.95 -11.43 -96.07
N LEU A 280 85.44 -11.83 -94.90
CA LEU A 280 86.72 -12.54 -94.75
C LEU A 280 86.69 -13.93 -95.41
N ARG A 281 85.55 -14.65 -95.33
CA ARG A 281 85.34 -15.93 -96.03
C ARG A 281 85.40 -15.77 -97.55
N GLY A 282 84.82 -14.69 -98.09
CA GLY A 282 84.94 -14.30 -99.50
C GLY A 282 86.38 -14.01 -99.91
N LYS A 283 87.09 -13.16 -99.14
CA LYS A 283 88.52 -12.88 -99.38
C LYS A 283 89.39 -14.14 -99.33
N LEU A 284 89.09 -15.08 -98.43
CA LEU A 284 89.81 -16.35 -98.33
C LEU A 284 89.55 -17.28 -99.54
N THR A 285 88.33 -17.28 -100.10
CA THR A 285 88.02 -18.03 -101.32
C THR A 285 88.67 -17.42 -102.55
N ASP A 286 88.69 -16.09 -102.68
CA ASP A 286 89.44 -15.37 -103.71
C ASP A 286 90.95 -15.65 -103.65
N LEU A 287 91.54 -15.62 -102.45
CA LEU A 287 92.96 -15.92 -102.26
C LEU A 287 93.28 -17.38 -102.58
N ARG A 288 92.40 -18.33 -102.23
CA ARG A 288 92.54 -19.75 -102.61
C ARG A 288 92.45 -19.95 -104.12
N ALA A 289 91.54 -19.25 -104.81
CA ALA A 289 91.44 -19.29 -106.26
C ALA A 289 92.70 -18.70 -106.94
N LYS A 290 93.22 -17.57 -106.44
CA LYS A 290 94.49 -16.97 -106.90
C LYS A 290 95.69 -17.89 -106.65
N PHE A 291 95.73 -18.60 -105.51
CA PHE A 291 96.78 -19.58 -105.21
C PHE A 291 96.77 -20.76 -106.18
N GLU A 292 95.61 -21.39 -106.43
CA GLU A 292 95.53 -22.49 -107.41
C GLU A 292 95.79 -22.01 -108.85
N ALA A 293 95.43 -20.78 -109.20
CA ALA A 293 95.83 -20.17 -110.47
C ALA A 293 97.36 -19.96 -110.57
N SER A 294 97.99 -19.48 -109.50
CA SER A 294 99.45 -19.31 -109.41
C SER A 294 100.18 -20.66 -109.56
N LYS A 295 99.70 -21.68 -108.86
CA LYS A 295 100.19 -23.07 -108.91
C LYS A 295 99.98 -23.71 -110.29
N ALA A 296 98.89 -23.36 -111.00
CA ALA A 296 98.69 -23.75 -112.39
C ALA A 296 99.65 -23.02 -113.35
N THR A 297 100.01 -21.75 -113.09
CA THR A 297 101.06 -21.06 -113.86
C THR A 297 102.46 -21.58 -113.54
N GLU A 298 102.73 -21.99 -112.30
CA GLU A 298 103.98 -22.66 -111.89
C GLU A 298 104.14 -24.04 -112.56
N LYS A 299 103.07 -24.83 -112.63
CA LYS A 299 103.04 -26.09 -113.39
C LYS A 299 103.32 -25.85 -114.88
N LYS A 300 102.72 -24.82 -115.49
CA LYS A 300 103.04 -24.42 -116.88
C LYS A 300 104.49 -23.95 -117.02
N LEU A 301 105.03 -23.21 -116.06
CA LEU A 301 106.42 -22.75 -116.06
C LEU A 301 107.40 -23.93 -116.00
N THR A 302 107.17 -24.90 -115.11
CA THR A 302 108.00 -26.11 -115.01
C THR A 302 107.90 -27.01 -116.25
N GLU A 303 106.71 -27.17 -116.83
CA GLU A 303 106.52 -27.81 -118.15
C GLU A 303 107.27 -27.08 -119.28
N THR A 304 107.22 -25.74 -119.29
CA THR A 304 107.92 -24.92 -120.30
C THR A 304 109.44 -25.00 -120.12
N ASN A 305 109.92 -25.02 -118.87
CA ASN A 305 111.34 -25.10 -118.54
C ASN A 305 111.91 -26.49 -118.86
N ALA A 306 111.15 -27.57 -118.64
CA ALA A 306 111.49 -28.91 -119.11
C ALA A 306 111.57 -28.96 -120.65
N LYS A 307 110.66 -28.29 -121.35
CA LYS A 307 110.64 -28.20 -122.82
C LYS A 307 111.78 -27.33 -123.39
N LEU A 308 112.19 -26.28 -122.68
CA LEU A 308 113.40 -25.52 -122.97
C LEU A 308 114.65 -26.37 -122.77
N ASN A 309 114.79 -27.07 -121.64
CA ASN A 309 115.92 -27.98 -121.39
C ASN A 309 116.02 -29.10 -122.43
N LEU A 310 114.90 -29.57 -122.99
CA LEU A 310 114.91 -30.49 -124.13
C LEU A 310 115.53 -29.82 -125.38
N ARG A 311 115.08 -28.61 -125.73
CA ARG A 311 115.66 -27.81 -126.82
C ARG A 311 117.13 -27.46 -126.61
N THR A 312 117.56 -27.19 -125.39
CA THR A 312 118.98 -26.97 -125.07
C THR A 312 119.80 -28.22 -125.41
N ARG A 313 119.32 -29.42 -125.06
CA ARG A 313 119.98 -30.69 -125.43
C ARG A 313 119.94 -30.98 -126.94
N GLU A 314 118.88 -30.58 -127.63
CA GLU A 314 118.80 -30.64 -129.10
C GLU A 314 119.86 -29.71 -129.74
N LEU A 315 120.03 -28.49 -129.23
CA LEU A 315 121.08 -27.57 -129.65
C LEU A 315 122.49 -28.08 -129.31
N GLU A 316 122.73 -28.59 -128.10
CA GLU A 316 123.98 -29.25 -127.71
C GLU A 316 124.31 -30.50 -128.54
N LYS A 317 123.30 -31.13 -129.17
CA LYS A 317 123.50 -32.23 -130.12
C LYS A 317 123.92 -31.70 -131.49
N PHE A 318 123.22 -30.71 -132.04
CA PHE A 318 123.64 -30.03 -133.27
C PHE A 318 125.05 -29.42 -133.15
N GLN A 319 125.38 -28.84 -132.00
CA GLN A 319 126.69 -28.23 -131.74
C GLN A 319 127.82 -29.27 -131.67
N ARG A 320 127.53 -30.50 -131.22
CA ARG A 320 128.47 -31.64 -131.30
C ARG A 320 128.54 -32.27 -132.69
N GLU A 321 127.47 -32.21 -133.47
CA GLU A 321 127.48 -32.63 -134.88
C GLU A 321 128.28 -31.65 -135.76
N ILE A 322 128.32 -30.35 -135.42
CA ILE A 322 129.23 -29.37 -136.03
C ILE A 322 130.70 -29.68 -135.67
N GLN A 323 131.01 -29.91 -134.39
CA GLN A 323 132.39 -30.17 -133.94
C GLN A 323 133.03 -31.45 -134.52
N LEU A 324 132.24 -32.35 -135.10
CA LEU A 324 132.75 -33.54 -135.80
C LEU A 324 133.17 -33.30 -137.26
N VAL A 325 132.92 -32.10 -137.81
CA VAL A 325 133.24 -31.75 -139.21
C VAL A 325 134.57 -30.98 -139.33
N GLU A 326 135.04 -30.34 -138.25
CA GLU A 326 136.19 -29.41 -138.27
C GLU A 326 137.54 -30.05 -137.87
N CYS A 327 137.68 -31.38 -137.93
CA CYS A 327 138.89 -32.10 -137.48
C CYS A 327 139.96 -32.39 -138.55
N GLU A 328 139.82 -31.89 -139.79
CA GLU A 328 140.80 -32.15 -140.89
C GLU A 328 141.36 -30.89 -141.58
N ASP A 329 141.87 -29.91 -140.84
CA ASP A 329 143.10 -29.22 -141.28
C ASP A 329 143.96 -28.63 -140.14
N LYS A 330 145.20 -28.20 -140.47
CA LYS A 330 146.28 -27.86 -139.51
C LYS A 330 146.10 -26.45 -138.88
N ARG A 331 146.44 -26.16 -137.61
CA ARG A 331 147.61 -26.46 -136.74
C ARG A 331 148.82 -25.54 -137.00
N ASP A 332 149.51 -25.18 -135.91
CA ASP A 332 150.74 -24.34 -135.78
C ASP A 332 150.47 -22.81 -135.89
N GLU A 333 150.90 -21.89 -135.00
CA GLU A 333 151.62 -21.91 -133.69
C GLU A 333 151.10 -20.75 -132.76
N THR A 334 151.68 -20.24 -131.63
CA THR A 334 152.85 -20.57 -130.77
C THR A 334 152.66 -20.13 -129.29
N ALA A 335 153.22 -20.90 -128.34
CA ALA A 335 153.93 -20.55 -127.08
C ALA A 335 153.36 -19.66 -125.90
N MET A 336 153.59 -20.21 -124.69
CA MET A 336 153.74 -19.59 -123.33
C MET A 336 152.49 -19.02 -122.61
N LYS A 337 152.28 -19.23 -121.29
CA LYS A 337 153.01 -20.04 -120.27
C LYS A 337 152.12 -20.40 -119.05
N ALA A 338 152.48 -21.50 -118.37
CA ALA A 338 152.44 -21.83 -116.92
C ALA A 338 151.65 -20.97 -115.88
N GLU A 339 151.10 -21.50 -114.77
CA GLU A 339 151.00 -22.89 -114.22
C GLU A 339 149.99 -22.95 -113.04
N VAL A 340 149.46 -24.16 -112.77
CA VAL A 340 149.13 -24.79 -111.46
C VAL A 340 148.69 -23.94 -110.25
N SER A 341 147.50 -24.24 -109.71
CA SER A 341 147.38 -24.79 -108.34
C SER A 341 146.06 -25.54 -108.12
N GLU A 342 146.09 -26.54 -107.24
CA GLU A 342 144.97 -27.43 -106.90
C GLU A 342 144.47 -27.22 -105.46
N GLU A 343 143.33 -27.86 -105.20
CA GLU A 343 142.91 -28.48 -103.94
C GLU A 343 142.37 -27.69 -102.71
N ALA A 344 141.21 -28.20 -102.30
CA ALA A 344 140.84 -28.64 -100.94
C ALA A 344 140.18 -27.67 -99.93
N GLN A 345 138.91 -28.00 -99.63
CA GLN A 345 138.32 -28.24 -98.30
C GLN A 345 138.65 -27.27 -97.14
N SER A 346 137.62 -26.68 -96.52
CA SER A 346 136.94 -27.28 -95.34
C SER A 346 135.99 -26.27 -94.66
N ALA A 347 135.30 -26.70 -93.60
CA ALA A 347 134.26 -25.94 -92.91
C ALA A 347 134.79 -24.95 -91.85
N SER A 348 133.98 -23.92 -91.51
CA SER A 348 133.37 -23.76 -90.16
C SER A 348 133.11 -22.28 -89.76
N THR A 349 131.90 -22.00 -89.25
CA THR A 349 131.56 -20.98 -88.20
C THR A 349 131.83 -19.46 -88.48
N SER A 350 131.14 -18.47 -87.87
CA SER A 350 129.86 -18.39 -87.10
C SER A 350 129.51 -16.91 -86.79
N TRP A 351 128.40 -16.68 -86.05
CA TRP A 351 127.92 -15.40 -85.47
C TRP A 351 127.41 -14.34 -86.47
N GLN A 352 126.59 -13.35 -86.08
CA GLN A 352 125.35 -13.31 -85.26
C GLN A 352 124.88 -11.85 -85.26
N CYS A 353 123.58 -11.59 -85.21
CA CYS A 353 123.02 -10.41 -84.54
C CYS A 353 121.54 -10.67 -84.26
N ALA A 354 121.08 -10.33 -83.05
CA ALA A 354 119.69 -10.48 -82.62
C ALA A 354 119.28 -9.30 -81.75
N VAL A 355 118.02 -8.88 -81.88
CA VAL A 355 117.29 -8.03 -80.92
C VAL A 355 115.87 -8.59 -80.83
N MET A 356 115.23 -8.42 -79.67
CA MET A 356 113.85 -8.84 -79.37
C MET A 356 112.80 -7.91 -80.00
#